data_AF-A0A527DFY5-F1
#
_entry.id   AF-A0A527DFY5-F1
#
_cell.length_a   1.000
_cell.length_b   1.000
_cell.length_c   1.000
_cell.angle_alpha   90.00
_cell.angle_beta   90.00
_cell.angle_gamma   90.00
#
_symmetry.space_group_name_H-M   'P 1'
#
loop_
_entity.id
_entity.type
_entity.pdbx_description
1 polymer ?
#
loop_
_entity_poly.entity_id
_entity_poly.type
_entity_poly.pdbx_seq_one_letter_code
_entity_poly.pdbx_strand_id
1 'polypeptide(L)'
;MTMTPGTITGKELFWFNNTLVAIHVSSASGEDGICVVEHRMPYGDSPPLHVHRREDEVFHILDGRLRFQIDGHERIADAGETVIAPKGLPHTYKVESPEGARTLTITRGSDFETMLRQASRPAEQPELPPQMEPAPEIIAVLVQLCAKNGIDIVGPPLA
;
A
#
# COMPACT_ATOMS: atom_id res chain seq x y z
N MET A 1 31.98 6.15 0.07
CA MET A 1 30.56 6.48 -0.19
C MET A 1 29.73 5.69 0.79
N THR A 2 29.38 6.31 1.90
CA THR A 2 28.56 5.73 2.96
C THR A 2 27.11 5.88 2.54
N MET A 3 26.41 4.76 2.33
CA MET A 3 24.98 4.71 2.07
C MET A 3 24.24 5.10 3.35
N THR A 4 23.86 6.37 3.47
CA THR A 4 22.93 6.80 4.52
C THR A 4 21.55 6.24 4.17
N PRO A 5 20.83 5.56 5.08
CA PRO A 5 19.46 5.11 4.83
C PRO A 5 18.62 6.33 4.47
N GLY A 6 17.97 6.29 3.30
CA GLY A 6 17.28 7.44 2.70
C GLY A 6 16.38 8.18 3.69
N THR A 7 16.83 9.36 4.10
CA THR A 7 16.10 10.24 5.01
C THR A 7 14.85 10.75 4.30
N ILE A 8 13.68 10.46 4.88
CA ILE A 8 12.38 10.97 4.43
C ILE A 8 12.21 12.42 4.95
N THR A 9 13.03 13.36 4.48
CA THR A 9 12.89 14.76 4.91
C THR A 9 11.85 15.46 4.04
N GLY A 10 10.79 15.99 4.65
CA GLY A 10 9.80 16.85 4.00
C GLY A 10 8.58 16.17 3.37
N LYS A 11 8.33 14.87 3.65
CA LYS A 11 7.15 14.16 3.17
C LYS A 11 6.13 13.95 4.28
N GLU A 12 4.86 13.95 3.93
CA GLU A 12 3.79 13.56 4.85
C GLU A 12 3.90 12.06 5.15
N LEU A 13 4.10 11.73 6.43
CA LEU A 13 4.20 10.36 6.92
C LEU A 13 2.91 9.97 7.64
N PHE A 14 2.39 8.79 7.31
CA PHE A 14 1.23 8.24 7.97
C PHE A 14 1.46 6.80 8.41
N TRP A 15 0.81 6.42 9.49
CA TRP A 15 0.62 5.03 9.86
C TRP A 15 -0.73 4.57 9.31
N PHE A 16 -0.67 3.60 8.39
CA PHE A 16 -1.83 2.97 7.77
C PHE A 16 -1.87 1.51 8.23
N ASN A 17 -2.78 1.20 9.16
CA ASN A 17 -2.75 -0.07 9.90
C ASN A 17 -1.36 -0.32 10.53
N ASN A 18 -0.71 -1.43 10.18
CA ASN A 18 0.61 -1.83 10.66
C ASN A 18 1.77 -1.35 9.77
N THR A 19 1.48 -0.54 8.76
CA THR A 19 2.44 -0.04 7.77
C THR A 19 2.80 1.42 8.02
N LEU A 20 3.98 1.83 7.53
CA LEU A 20 4.36 3.23 7.40
C LEU A 20 4.26 3.63 5.94
N VAL A 21 3.56 4.73 5.67
CA VAL A 21 3.38 5.25 4.31
C VAL A 21 3.90 6.68 4.20
N ALA A 22 4.52 6.99 3.07
CA ALA A 22 4.96 8.33 2.72
C ALA A 22 4.38 8.73 1.37
N ILE A 23 3.69 9.87 1.29
CA ILE A 23 3.21 10.39 0.00
C ILE A 23 4.35 11.18 -0.65
N HIS A 24 4.89 10.65 -1.75
CA HIS A 24 5.97 11.28 -2.52
C HIS A 24 5.42 12.26 -3.56
N VAL A 25 4.33 11.88 -4.22
CA VAL A 25 3.63 12.70 -5.20
C VAL A 25 2.14 12.60 -4.87
N SER A 26 1.49 13.72 -4.59
CA SER A 26 0.04 13.76 -4.44
C SER A 26 -0.61 13.76 -5.81
N SER A 27 -1.78 13.13 -5.94
CA SER A 27 -2.62 13.21 -7.13
C SER A 27 -2.99 14.66 -7.47
N ALA A 28 -2.93 15.59 -6.52
CA ALA A 28 -3.18 17.01 -6.73
C ALA A 28 -1.97 17.79 -7.29
N SER A 29 -0.77 17.18 -7.34
CA SER A 29 0.47 17.86 -7.76
C SER A 29 0.57 18.11 -9.27
N GLY A 30 -0.23 17.41 -10.09
CA GLY A 30 -0.24 17.59 -11.54
C GLY A 30 -1.60 17.23 -12.16
N GLU A 31 -1.84 17.70 -13.39
CA GLU A 31 -3.15 17.56 -14.05
C GLU A 31 -3.52 16.11 -14.42
N ASP A 32 -2.52 15.26 -14.63
CA ASP A 32 -2.73 13.84 -14.93
C ASP A 32 -3.19 13.01 -13.72
N GLY A 33 -3.09 13.57 -12.51
CA GLY A 33 -3.58 12.93 -11.29
C GLY A 33 -2.71 11.79 -10.78
N ILE A 34 -1.41 11.75 -11.09
CA ILE A 34 -0.52 10.67 -10.65
C ILE A 34 -0.25 10.76 -9.14
N CYS A 35 -0.48 9.67 -8.42
CA CYS A 35 -0.13 9.52 -7.02
C CYS A 35 1.03 8.52 -6.89
N VAL A 36 2.01 8.83 -6.04
CA VAL A 36 3.12 7.94 -5.71
C VAL A 36 3.27 7.86 -4.19
N VAL A 37 3.02 6.67 -3.65
CA VAL A 37 3.08 6.38 -2.22
C VAL A 37 4.16 5.34 -1.97
N GLU A 38 5.09 5.62 -1.07
CA GLU A 38 6.00 4.60 -0.57
C GLU A 38 5.38 3.90 0.62
N HIS A 39 5.32 2.57 0.57
CA HIS A 39 4.92 1.73 1.69
C HIS A 39 6.16 1.06 2.30
N ARG A 40 6.23 1.04 3.63
CA ARG A 40 7.07 0.11 4.40
C ARG A 40 6.14 -0.83 5.15
N MET A 41 6.33 -2.13 4.95
CA MET A 41 5.43 -3.16 5.44
C MET A 41 6.21 -4.19 6.26
N PRO A 42 5.69 -4.63 7.41
CA PRO A 42 6.29 -5.70 8.21
C PRO A 42 6.19 -7.06 7.50
N TYR A 43 6.98 -8.03 7.95
CA TYR A 43 6.81 -9.42 7.54
C TYR A 43 5.38 -9.91 7.79
N GLY A 44 4.81 -10.60 6.81
CA GLY A 44 3.46 -11.14 6.89
C GLY A 44 2.35 -10.12 6.64
N ASP A 45 2.66 -8.84 6.43
CA ASP A 45 1.66 -7.86 6.02
C ASP A 45 0.97 -8.32 4.73
N SER A 46 -0.36 -8.26 4.74
CA SER A 46 -1.19 -8.68 3.63
C SER A 46 -2.51 -7.92 3.67
N PRO A 47 -2.78 -7.04 2.69
CA PRO A 47 -4.08 -6.40 2.58
C PRO A 47 -5.14 -7.45 2.20
N PRO A 48 -6.42 -7.22 2.55
CA PRO A 48 -7.50 -8.07 2.08
C PRO A 48 -7.56 -8.11 0.56
N LEU A 49 -8.08 -9.18 -0.03
CA LEU A 49 -8.33 -9.24 -1.47
C LEU A 49 -9.30 -8.12 -1.87
N HIS A 50 -8.88 -7.27 -2.80
CA HIS A 50 -9.62 -6.07 -3.17
C HIS A 50 -9.59 -5.76 -4.67
N VAL A 51 -10.47 -4.88 -5.11
CA VAL A 51 -10.63 -4.45 -6.50
C VAL A 51 -10.68 -2.93 -6.57
N HIS A 52 -9.72 -2.31 -7.27
CA HIS A 52 -9.82 -0.91 -7.67
C HIS A 52 -10.75 -0.77 -8.88
N ARG A 53 -11.75 0.11 -8.79
CA ARG A 53 -12.75 0.30 -9.87
C ARG A 53 -12.36 1.32 -10.93
N ARG A 54 -11.47 2.26 -10.59
CA ARG A 54 -11.20 3.45 -11.40
C ARG A 54 -9.74 3.60 -11.81
N GLU A 55 -8.82 2.98 -11.07
CA GLU A 55 -7.39 3.03 -11.33
C GLU A 55 -6.73 1.65 -11.39
N ASP A 56 -5.66 1.56 -12.18
CA ASP A 56 -4.68 0.47 -12.05
C ASP A 56 -3.77 0.77 -10.85
N GLU A 57 -3.27 -0.28 -10.22
CA GLU A 57 -2.30 -0.17 -9.13
C GLU A 57 -0.97 -0.78 -9.56
N VAL A 58 0.09 0.03 -9.59
CA VAL A 58 1.44 -0.43 -9.93
C VAL A 58 2.29 -0.45 -8.68
N PHE A 59 2.96 -1.58 -8.44
CA PHE A 59 3.91 -1.77 -7.37
C PHE A 59 5.32 -1.87 -7.95
N HIS A 60 6.22 -0.98 -7.54
CA HIS A 60 7.65 -1.14 -7.77
C HIS A 60 8.35 -1.52 -6.47
N ILE A 61 9.03 -2.66 -6.44
CA ILE A 61 9.61 -3.19 -5.21
C ILE A 61 10.98 -2.54 -4.97
N LEU A 62 11.11 -1.80 -3.88
CA LEU A 62 12.36 -1.15 -3.50
C LEU A 62 13.27 -2.07 -2.68
N ASP A 63 12.66 -2.89 -1.81
CA ASP A 63 13.36 -3.80 -0.90
C ASP A 63 12.42 -4.94 -0.48
N GLY A 64 13.00 -6.11 -0.17
CA GLY A 64 12.25 -7.29 0.26
C GLY A 64 11.63 -8.11 -0.88
N ARG A 65 10.70 -8.99 -0.49
CA ARG A 65 10.00 -9.95 -1.37
C ARG A 65 8.51 -9.97 -1.05
N LEU A 66 7.69 -9.89 -2.10
CA LEU A 66 6.25 -10.02 -1.98
C LEU A 66 5.73 -11.14 -2.89
N ARG A 67 4.76 -11.91 -2.40
CA ARG A 67 3.94 -12.79 -3.21
C ARG A 67 2.62 -12.10 -3.51
N PHE A 68 2.36 -11.85 -4.78
CA PHE A 68 1.12 -11.28 -5.29
C PHE A 68 0.16 -12.37 -5.71
N GLN A 69 -1.14 -12.11 -5.55
CA GLN A 69 -2.22 -12.83 -6.22
C GLN A 69 -3.03 -11.80 -7.00
N ILE A 70 -3.15 -11.97 -8.32
CA ILE A 70 -3.87 -11.08 -9.22
C ILE A 70 -4.75 -11.93 -10.13
N ASP A 71 -6.06 -11.72 -10.05
CA ASP A 71 -7.06 -12.51 -10.80
C ASP A 71 -6.88 -14.03 -10.62
N GLY A 72 -6.55 -14.46 -9.40
CA GLY A 72 -6.31 -15.86 -9.06
C GLY A 72 -4.94 -16.42 -9.50
N HIS A 73 -4.10 -15.63 -10.16
CA HIS A 73 -2.75 -16.00 -10.54
C HIS A 73 -1.72 -15.48 -9.52
N GLU A 74 -0.83 -16.36 -9.07
CA GLU A 74 0.22 -15.98 -8.12
C GLU A 74 1.56 -15.70 -8.81
N ARG A 75 2.29 -14.71 -8.29
CA ARG A 75 3.65 -14.40 -8.70
C ARG A 75 4.44 -13.82 -7.53
N ILE A 76 5.71 -14.21 -7.43
CA ILE A 76 6.68 -13.58 -6.53
C ILE A 76 7.36 -12.42 -7.26
N ALA A 77 7.57 -11.31 -6.55
CA ALA A 77 8.39 -10.20 -7.01
C ALA A 77 9.41 -9.81 -5.93
N ASP A 78 10.66 -9.70 -6.36
CA ASP A 78 11.81 -9.27 -5.57
C ASP A 78 12.14 -7.79 -5.82
N ALA A 79 13.04 -7.23 -5.01
CA ALA A 79 13.53 -5.86 -5.17
C ALA A 79 14.04 -5.57 -6.60
N GLY A 80 13.60 -4.45 -7.16
CA GLY A 80 13.87 -4.02 -8.54
C GLY A 80 12.80 -4.46 -9.55
N GLU A 81 11.92 -5.41 -9.21
CA GLU A 81 10.80 -5.79 -10.09
C GLU A 81 9.61 -4.84 -9.96
N THR A 82 8.75 -4.87 -10.98
CA THR A 82 7.49 -4.10 -11.02
C THR A 82 6.33 -5.04 -11.33
N VAL A 83 5.24 -4.88 -10.59
CA VAL A 83 3.99 -5.62 -10.76
C VAL A 83 2.87 -4.62 -11.03
N ILE A 84 1.97 -4.94 -11.95
CA ILE A 84 0.74 -4.19 -12.18
C ILE A 84 -0.44 -5.07 -11.78
N ALA A 85 -1.35 -4.51 -10.99
CA ALA A 85 -2.68 -5.02 -10.74
C ALA A 85 -3.68 -4.20 -11.54
N PRO A 86 -4.18 -4.72 -12.69
CA PRO A 86 -5.11 -3.99 -13.53
C PRO A 86 -6.44 -3.71 -12.82
N LYS A 87 -7.01 -2.54 -13.10
CA LYS A 87 -8.33 -2.15 -12.60
C LYS A 87 -9.40 -3.19 -12.91
N GLY A 88 -10.32 -3.38 -11.98
CA GLY A 88 -11.41 -4.34 -12.10
C GLY A 88 -11.02 -5.80 -11.83
N LEU A 89 -9.72 -6.12 -11.71
CA LEU A 89 -9.26 -7.45 -11.34
C LEU A 89 -8.97 -7.52 -9.82
N PRO A 90 -9.41 -8.59 -9.14
CA PRO A 90 -9.14 -8.76 -7.72
C PRO A 90 -7.66 -9.02 -7.48
N HIS A 91 -7.07 -8.36 -6.49
CA HIS A 91 -5.66 -8.52 -6.14
C HIS A 91 -5.37 -8.35 -4.65
N THR A 92 -4.26 -8.94 -4.23
CA THR A 92 -3.66 -8.84 -2.89
C THR A 92 -2.18 -9.19 -2.99
N TYR A 93 -1.43 -8.97 -1.92
CA TYR A 93 -0.08 -9.47 -1.74
C TYR A 93 0.15 -10.00 -0.32
N LYS A 94 1.28 -10.67 -0.12
CA LYS A 94 1.84 -10.97 1.19
C LYS A 94 3.33 -10.67 1.20
N VAL A 95 3.79 -9.98 2.23
CA VAL A 95 5.23 -9.77 2.47
C VAL A 95 5.86 -11.05 3.01
N GLU A 96 6.79 -11.64 2.25
CA GLU A 96 7.43 -12.92 2.59
C GLU A 96 8.86 -12.76 3.12
N SER A 97 9.50 -11.61 2.91
CA SER A 97 10.82 -11.32 3.48
C SER A 97 10.74 -11.08 5.00
N PRO A 98 11.55 -11.79 5.83
CA PRO A 98 11.56 -11.63 7.29
C PRO A 98 11.84 -10.21 7.78
N GLU A 99 12.62 -9.44 7.03
CA GLU A 99 12.98 -8.05 7.34
C GLU A 99 11.87 -7.05 7.00
N GLY A 100 10.75 -7.52 6.41
CA GLY A 100 9.72 -6.68 5.82
C GLY A 100 10.00 -6.34 4.35
N ALA A 101 9.21 -5.44 3.79
CA ALA A 101 9.38 -4.99 2.40
C ALA A 101 9.09 -3.49 2.25
N ARG A 102 9.59 -2.92 1.14
CA ARG A 102 9.34 -1.54 0.75
C ARG A 102 8.93 -1.47 -0.71
N THR A 103 7.87 -0.72 -1.01
CA THR A 103 7.36 -0.56 -2.37
C THR A 103 7.03 0.89 -2.66
N LEU A 104 7.08 1.28 -3.93
CA LEU A 104 6.30 2.40 -4.44
C LEU A 104 4.99 1.85 -5.01
N THR A 105 3.88 2.33 -4.50
CA THR A 105 2.56 2.15 -5.08
C THR A 105 2.23 3.38 -5.90
N ILE A 106 1.88 3.17 -7.17
CA ILE A 106 1.62 4.22 -8.13
C ILE A 106 0.21 4.01 -8.68
N THR A 107 -0.60 5.04 -8.58
CA THR A 107 -1.99 5.04 -9.04
C THR A 107 -2.29 6.33 -9.80
N ARG A 108 -3.40 6.33 -10.54
CA ARG A 108 -3.93 7.52 -11.19
C ARG A 108 -5.25 7.94 -10.54
N GLY A 109 -5.43 9.23 -10.32
CA GLY A 109 -6.60 9.79 -9.64
C GLY A 109 -6.40 9.89 -8.14
N SER A 110 -7.37 10.50 -7.47
CA SER A 110 -7.28 10.83 -6.04
C SER A 110 -7.83 9.74 -5.12
N ASP A 111 -8.43 8.69 -5.66
CA ASP A 111 -9.27 7.78 -4.89
C ASP A 111 -8.47 6.98 -3.87
N PHE A 112 -7.40 6.31 -4.31
CA PHE A 112 -6.47 5.64 -3.40
C PHE A 112 -5.84 6.59 -2.37
N GLU A 113 -5.35 7.76 -2.79
CA GLU A 113 -4.76 8.73 -1.87
C GLU A 113 -5.76 9.23 -0.82
N THR A 114 -6.99 9.52 -1.26
CA THR A 114 -8.07 9.98 -0.37
C THR A 114 -8.43 8.90 0.64
N MET A 115 -8.56 7.64 0.20
CA MET A 115 -8.79 6.49 1.07
C MET A 115 -7.65 6.35 2.08
N LEU A 116 -6.40 6.35 1.61
CA LEU A 116 -5.21 6.24 2.45
C LEU A 116 -5.20 7.33 3.54
N ARG A 117 -5.39 8.59 3.16
CA ARG A 117 -5.44 9.73 4.10
C ARG A 117 -6.58 9.61 5.11
N GLN A 118 -7.75 9.11 4.70
CA GLN A 118 -8.91 8.92 5.58
C GLN A 118 -8.73 7.75 6.55
N ALA A 119 -8.05 6.69 6.13
CA ALA A 119 -7.87 5.46 6.89
C ALA A 119 -6.56 5.44 7.71
N SER A 120 -5.71 6.45 7.55
CA SER A 120 -4.44 6.56 8.25
C SER A 120 -4.47 7.62 9.36
N ARG A 121 -3.48 7.54 10.25
CA ARG A 121 -3.16 8.61 11.20
C ARG A 121 -1.76 9.15 10.93
N PRO A 122 -1.44 10.42 11.29
CA PRO A 122 -0.08 10.93 11.18
C PRO A 122 0.91 10.01 11.91
N ALA A 123 2.05 9.73 11.28
CA ALA A 123 3.11 8.98 11.94
C ALA A 123 3.86 9.88 12.92
N GLU A 124 4.02 9.42 14.16
CA GLU A 124 4.77 10.17 15.18
C GLU A 124 6.29 10.07 14.97
N GLN A 125 6.73 9.05 14.22
CA GLN A 125 8.13 8.74 13.96
C GLN A 125 8.28 8.00 12.61
N PRO A 126 9.46 8.02 11.96
CA PRO A 126 9.68 7.45 10.62
C PRO A 126 9.87 5.92 10.60
N GLU A 127 9.41 5.22 11.63
CA GLU A 127 9.42 3.76 11.77
C GLU A 127 8.01 3.17 11.62
N LEU A 128 7.94 1.84 11.50
CA LEU A 128 6.67 1.12 11.56
C LEU A 128 5.96 1.39 12.89
N PRO A 129 4.62 1.42 12.91
CA PRO A 129 3.87 1.50 14.16
C PRO A 129 4.03 0.19 14.95
N PRO A 130 3.74 0.19 16.26
CA PRO A 130 3.58 -1.04 17.03
C PRO A 130 2.56 -1.94 16.34
N GLN A 131 2.94 -3.21 16.14
CA GLN A 131 2.11 -4.19 15.45
C GLN A 131 0.91 -4.56 16.31
N MET A 132 -0.28 -4.50 15.73
CA MET A 132 -1.52 -4.89 16.38
C MET A 132 -2.44 -5.65 15.43
N GLU A 133 -3.22 -6.57 15.97
CA GLU A 133 -4.35 -7.12 15.22
C GLU A 133 -5.45 -6.04 15.14
N PRO A 134 -5.97 -5.75 13.94
CA PRO A 134 -7.00 -4.73 13.79
C PRO A 134 -8.30 -5.19 14.46
N ALA A 135 -8.84 -4.34 15.33
CA ALA A 135 -10.14 -4.59 15.95
C ALA A 135 -11.25 -4.66 14.89
N PRO A 136 -12.32 -5.44 15.11
CA PRO A 136 -13.43 -5.56 14.15
C PRO A 136 -14.02 -4.22 13.70
N GLU A 137 -14.07 -3.23 14.59
CA GLU A 137 -14.56 -1.90 14.29
C GLU A 137 -13.64 -1.15 13.31
N ILE A 138 -12.31 -1.32 13.44
CA ILE A 138 -11.32 -0.73 12.53
C ILE A 138 -11.45 -1.38 11.14
N ILE A 139 -11.64 -2.69 11.09
CA ILE A 139 -11.89 -3.41 9.83
C ILE A 139 -13.16 -2.89 9.16
N ALA A 140 -14.25 -2.74 9.91
CA ALA A 140 -15.52 -2.23 9.38
C ALA A 140 -15.39 -0.79 8.83
N VAL A 141 -14.66 0.07 9.54
CA VAL A 141 -14.37 1.44 9.07
C VAL A 141 -13.53 1.40 7.80
N LEU A 142 -12.49 0.57 7.73
CA LEU A 142 -11.66 0.41 6.54
C LEU A 142 -12.50 -0.02 5.33
N VAL A 143 -13.36 -1.03 5.47
CA VAL A 143 -14.27 -1.48 4.40
C VAL A 143 -15.15 -0.33 3.88
N GLN A 144 -15.70 0.48 4.77
CA GLN A 144 -16.52 1.63 4.37
C GLN A 144 -15.71 2.70 3.64
N LEU A 145 -14.49 2.99 4.09
CA LEU A 145 -13.61 3.98 3.45
C LEU A 145 -13.14 3.50 2.08
N CYS A 146 -12.75 2.23 1.95
CA CYS A 146 -12.43 1.62 0.66
C CYS A 146 -13.61 1.76 -0.32
N ALA A 147 -14.81 1.33 0.08
CA ALA A 147 -15.98 1.37 -0.80
C ALA A 147 -16.35 2.80 -1.25
N LYS A 148 -16.27 3.79 -0.35
CA LYS A 148 -16.49 5.21 -0.68
C LYS A 148 -15.51 5.75 -1.72
N ASN A 149 -14.32 5.17 -1.79
CA ASN A 149 -13.28 5.54 -2.73
C ASN A 149 -13.17 4.54 -3.88
N GLY A 150 -14.20 3.72 -4.15
CA GLY A 150 -14.21 2.82 -5.31
C GLY A 150 -13.18 1.70 -5.25
N ILE A 151 -12.82 1.29 -4.03
CA ILE A 151 -12.00 0.12 -3.74
C ILE A 151 -12.90 -0.88 -3.00
N ASP A 152 -13.19 -2.01 -3.63
CA ASP A 152 -14.06 -3.02 -3.04
C ASP A 152 -13.23 -4.11 -2.38
N ILE A 153 -13.45 -4.37 -1.09
CA ILE A 153 -12.91 -5.54 -0.41
C ILE A 153 -13.82 -6.74 -0.77
N VAL A 154 -13.24 -7.77 -1.38
CA VAL A 154 -13.95 -8.92 -1.95
C VAL A 154 -13.53 -10.26 -1.37
N GLY A 155 -12.53 -10.28 -0.48
CA GLY A 155 -12.08 -11.50 0.17
C GLY A 155 -11.08 -11.27 1.30
N PRO A 156 -10.64 -12.35 1.96
CA PRO A 156 -9.66 -12.27 3.03
C PRO A 156 -8.27 -11.89 2.50
N PRO A 157 -7.33 -11.52 3.38
CA PRO A 157 -5.92 -11.42 3.04
C PRO A 157 -5.34 -12.74 2.50
N LEU A 158 -4.19 -12.64 1.84
CA LEU A 158 -3.47 -13.81 1.34
C LEU A 158 -2.86 -14.58 2.52
N ALA A 159 -3.15 -15.88 2.58
CA ALA A 159 -2.73 -16.76 3.67
C ALA A 159 -1.21 -16.96 3.75
#